data_AF-A0A8J6GLB6-F1
#
_entry.id   AF-A0A8J6GLB6-F1
#
_cell.length_a   1.000
_cell.length_b   1.000
_cell.length_c   1.000
_cell.angle_alpha   90.00
_cell.angle_beta   90.00
_cell.angle_gamma   90.00
#
_symmetry.space_group_name_H-M   'P 1'
#
loop_
_entity.id
_entity.type
_entity.pdbx_description
1 polymer ?
#
loop_
_entity_poly.entity_id
_entity_poly.type
_entity_poly.pdbx_seq_one_letter_code
_entity_poly.pdbx_strand_id
1 'polypeptide(L)'
;MVPFKTYKSLVQLKHKEGTLFEVVGDSSTLPKWFRTEYLDDPETVYVNPWFVEAIFGKDGQYIPHVESTSRTLLQVTHWHPEEDAEILIFGPCYYQEDVSQMISNLVNDYRPRMIQREDLSPEDETQCLLEEVGEASTQLSPVRVAKAQVEVAEPATQQALME
;
A
#
# COMPACT_ATOMS: atom_id res chain seq x y z
N MET A 1 28.50 7.15 -11.79
CA MET A 1 27.07 7.50 -11.65
C MET A 1 26.44 6.38 -10.85
N VAL A 2 26.03 6.65 -9.61
CA VAL A 2 25.32 5.64 -8.80
C VAL A 2 23.99 5.37 -9.50
N PRO A 3 23.58 4.11 -9.72
CA PRO A 3 22.33 3.83 -10.39
C PRO A 3 21.17 4.40 -9.57
N PHE A 4 20.29 5.15 -10.21
CA PHE A 4 19.05 5.62 -9.60
C PHE A 4 18.25 4.39 -9.16
N LYS A 5 17.90 4.35 -7.87
CA LYS A 5 16.99 3.34 -7.35
C LYS A 5 15.64 3.53 -8.05
N THR A 6 15.18 2.49 -8.76
CA THR A 6 13.92 2.52 -9.48
C THR A 6 12.84 1.89 -8.62
N TYR A 7 11.76 2.64 -8.39
CA TYR A 7 10.61 2.16 -7.64
C TYR A 7 9.53 1.63 -8.60
N LYS A 8 8.70 0.68 -8.14
CA LYS A 8 7.58 0.18 -8.94
C LYS A 8 6.54 1.28 -9.13
N SER A 9 5.93 1.35 -10.31
CA SER A 9 4.83 2.26 -10.62
C SER A 9 3.96 1.68 -11.74
N LEU A 10 2.68 2.07 -11.77
CA LEU A 10 1.71 1.73 -12.82
C LEU A 10 2.05 2.38 -14.17
N VAL A 11 2.71 3.55 -14.15
CA VAL A 11 3.14 4.24 -15.36
C VAL A 11 4.63 4.52 -15.24
N GLN A 12 5.41 3.90 -16.12
CA GLN A 12 6.86 4.11 -16.14
C GLN A 12 7.16 5.47 -16.77
N LEU A 13 7.84 6.33 -16.04
CA LEU A 13 8.28 7.64 -16.52
C LEU A 13 9.78 7.62 -16.80
N LYS A 14 10.18 8.32 -17.86
CA LYS A 14 11.55 8.68 -18.13
C LYS A 14 11.73 10.16 -17.84
N HIS A 15 12.61 10.46 -16.89
CA HIS A 15 13.08 11.82 -16.66
C HIS A 15 13.91 12.28 -17.86
N LYS A 16 13.60 13.47 -18.39
CA LYS A 16 14.32 14.07 -19.52
C LYS A 16 15.25 15.17 -19.06
N GLU A 17 14.70 16.28 -18.58
CA GLU A 17 15.45 17.45 -18.13
C GLU A 17 14.58 18.27 -17.17
N GLY A 18 15.18 18.82 -16.11
CA GLY A 18 14.44 19.63 -15.13
C GLY A 18 13.28 18.86 -14.51
N THR A 19 12.05 19.34 -14.67
CA THR A 19 10.82 18.67 -14.22
C THR A 19 10.08 17.93 -15.34
N LEU A 20 10.70 17.76 -16.52
CA LEU A 20 10.06 17.14 -17.68
C LEU A 20 10.12 15.61 -17.63
N PHE A 21 8.94 14.99 -17.70
CA PHE A 21 8.77 13.54 -17.74
C PHE A 21 8.06 13.09 -19.01
N GLU A 22 8.49 11.94 -19.53
CA GLU A 22 7.82 11.26 -20.64
C GLU A 22 7.37 9.87 -20.22
N VAL A 23 6.16 9.49 -20.64
CA VAL A 23 5.65 8.13 -20.46
C VAL A 23 6.46 7.15 -21.32
N VAL A 24 6.90 6.06 -20.71
CA VAL A 24 7.59 4.96 -21.39
C VAL A 24 6.64 3.77 -21.52
N GLY A 25 6.59 3.20 -22.72
CA GLY A 25 5.84 1.96 -22.99
C GLY A 25 4.62 2.18 -23.87
N ASP A 26 3.76 1.16 -23.94
CA ASP A 26 2.55 1.18 -24.76
C ASP A 26 1.42 1.93 -24.05
N SER A 27 0.83 2.91 -24.74
CA SER A 27 -0.30 3.69 -24.26
C SER A 27 -1.54 2.84 -23.96
N SER A 28 -1.66 1.66 -24.58
CA SER A 28 -2.76 0.72 -24.34
C SER A 28 -2.75 0.12 -22.92
N THR A 29 -1.60 0.16 -22.24
CA THR A 29 -1.41 -0.39 -20.89
C THR A 29 -1.62 0.64 -19.78
N LEU A 30 -1.82 1.92 -20.15
CA LEU A 30 -1.97 2.99 -19.17
C LEU A 30 -3.29 2.86 -18.40
N PRO A 31 -3.29 3.18 -17.09
CA PRO A 31 -4.52 3.23 -16.32
C PRO A 31 -5.54 4.17 -16.95
N LYS A 32 -6.82 3.77 -16.97
CA LYS A 32 -7.90 4.57 -17.61
C LYS A 32 -8.09 5.97 -17.01
N TRP A 33 -7.66 6.16 -15.76
CA TRP A 33 -7.72 7.44 -15.06
C TRP A 33 -6.53 8.35 -15.40
N PHE A 34 -5.44 7.80 -15.94
CA PHE A 34 -4.21 8.55 -16.20
C PHE A 34 -4.38 9.44 -17.43
N ARG A 35 -3.81 10.64 -17.34
CA ARG A 35 -3.80 11.69 -18.36
C ARG A 35 -2.40 12.26 -18.42
N THR A 36 -1.88 12.47 -19.62
CA THR A 36 -0.52 12.99 -19.82
C THR A 36 -0.38 14.43 -19.37
N GLU A 37 -1.47 15.19 -19.40
CA GLU A 37 -1.59 16.58 -18.93
C GLU A 37 -1.29 16.70 -17.43
N TYR A 38 -1.38 15.60 -16.66
CA TYR A 38 -1.00 15.60 -15.26
C TYR A 38 0.51 15.70 -15.05
N LEU A 39 1.33 15.48 -16.07
CA LEU A 39 2.79 15.53 -15.98
C LEU A 39 3.35 16.95 -15.97
N ASP A 40 2.54 17.97 -16.29
CA ASP A 40 2.99 19.35 -16.46
C ASP A 40 3.31 20.06 -15.13
N ASP A 41 2.58 19.71 -14.06
CA ASP A 41 2.66 20.39 -12.75
C ASP A 41 2.48 19.39 -11.59
N PRO A 42 3.53 18.64 -11.23
CA PRO A 42 3.52 17.76 -10.08
C PRO A 42 3.73 18.50 -8.76
N GLU A 43 3.00 18.08 -7.73
CA GLU A 43 3.31 18.39 -6.34
C GLU A 43 4.54 17.59 -5.91
N THR A 44 5.47 18.25 -5.21
CA THR A 44 6.71 17.64 -4.75
C THR A 44 6.75 17.56 -3.23
N VAL A 45 6.97 16.36 -2.70
CA VAL A 45 7.16 16.13 -1.27
C VAL A 45 8.57 15.59 -1.02
N TYR A 46 9.31 16.23 -0.13
CA TYR A 46 10.65 15.79 0.29
C TYR A 46 10.54 14.94 1.55
N VAL A 47 11.10 13.73 1.50
CA VAL A 47 10.95 12.73 2.55
C VAL A 47 12.26 11.96 2.73
N ASN A 48 12.70 11.76 3.97
CA ASN A 48 13.86 10.93 4.24
C ASN A 48 13.70 9.53 3.59
N PRO A 49 14.73 8.98 2.91
CA PRO A 49 14.62 7.72 2.16
C PRO A 49 14.12 6.54 3.00
N TRP A 50 14.39 6.53 4.30
CA TRP A 50 13.89 5.50 5.21
C TRP A 50 12.35 5.48 5.24
N PHE A 51 11.71 6.65 5.30
CA PHE A 51 10.24 6.73 5.32
C PHE A 51 9.63 6.30 3.99
N VAL A 52 10.33 6.47 2.86
CA VAL A 52 9.85 5.99 1.56
C VAL A 52 9.62 4.49 1.61
N GLU A 53 10.59 3.72 2.10
CA GLU A 53 10.44 2.27 2.24
C GLU A 53 9.48 1.86 3.36
N ALA A 54 9.39 2.64 4.45
CA ALA A 54 8.40 2.39 5.50
C ALA A 54 6.96 2.58 5.02
N ILE A 55 6.72 3.58 4.16
CA ILE A 55 5.39 3.92 3.62
C ILE A 55 5.03 3.01 2.45
N PHE A 56 5.93 2.89 1.48
CA PHE A 56 5.64 2.22 0.21
C PHE A 56 6.19 0.79 0.12
N GLY A 57 6.82 0.31 1.18
CA GLY A 57 7.48 -0.98 1.24
C GLY A 57 8.79 -1.00 0.46
N LYS A 58 9.51 -2.12 0.59
CA LYS A 58 10.79 -2.33 -0.10
C LYS A 58 10.63 -2.14 -1.61
N ASP A 59 11.49 -1.31 -2.19
CA ASP A 59 11.51 -0.95 -3.61
C ASP A 59 10.16 -0.42 -4.14
N GLY A 60 9.32 0.13 -3.24
CA GLY A 60 8.03 0.73 -3.59
C GLY A 60 6.97 -0.29 -3.97
N GLN A 61 7.01 -1.50 -3.42
CA GLN A 61 6.06 -2.56 -3.75
C GLN A 61 4.57 -2.17 -3.63
N TYR A 62 4.24 -1.21 -2.76
CA TYR A 62 2.87 -0.73 -2.56
C TYR A 62 2.51 0.50 -3.40
N ILE A 63 3.47 1.14 -4.08
CA ILE A 63 3.22 2.31 -4.93
C ILE A 63 2.12 2.04 -5.96
N PRO A 64 2.14 0.94 -6.74
CA PRO A 64 1.09 0.70 -7.72
C PRO A 64 -0.32 0.61 -7.13
N HIS A 65 -0.44 0.12 -5.89
CA HIS A 65 -1.72 0.04 -5.20
C HIS A 65 -2.18 1.42 -4.74
N VAL A 66 -1.27 2.23 -4.19
CA VAL A 66 -1.54 3.62 -3.81
C VAL A 66 -2.01 4.39 -5.03
N GLU A 67 -1.25 4.35 -6.14
CA GLU A 67 -1.59 5.04 -7.39
C GLU A 67 -2.97 4.64 -7.94
N SER A 68 -3.29 3.35 -7.91
CA SER A 68 -4.61 2.86 -8.33
C SER A 68 -5.74 3.40 -7.47
N THR A 69 -5.49 3.64 -6.19
CA THR A 69 -6.51 4.02 -5.21
C THR A 69 -6.68 5.53 -5.13
N SER A 70 -5.58 6.28 -5.12
CA SER A 70 -5.57 7.75 -5.12
C SER A 70 -5.87 8.35 -6.49
N ARG A 71 -5.72 7.57 -7.57
CA ARG A 71 -5.76 8.06 -8.95
C ARG A 71 -4.74 9.17 -9.20
N THR A 72 -3.58 9.04 -8.57
CA THR A 72 -2.40 9.84 -8.79
C THR A 72 -1.25 8.94 -9.18
N LEU A 73 -0.29 9.45 -9.94
CA LEU A 73 0.95 8.75 -10.25
C LEU A 73 2.03 9.22 -9.28
N LEU A 74 2.86 8.31 -8.79
CA LEU A 74 3.94 8.61 -7.86
C LEU A 74 5.29 8.29 -8.51
N GLN A 75 6.15 9.30 -8.64
CA GLN A 75 7.53 9.10 -9.04
C GLN A 75 8.43 9.43 -7.86
N VAL A 76 9.16 8.43 -7.39
CA VAL A 76 10.18 8.63 -6.37
C VAL A 76 11.52 8.82 -7.06
N THR A 77 12.17 9.95 -6.79
CA THR A 77 13.53 10.28 -7.22
C THR A 77 14.43 10.37 -6.01
N HIS A 78 15.61 9.75 -6.09
CA HIS A 78 16.63 9.84 -5.05
C HIS A 78 17.95 10.19 -5.72
N TRP A 79 18.31 11.47 -5.66
CA TRP A 79 19.47 12.01 -6.35
C TRP A 79 20.77 11.63 -5.64
N HIS A 80 20.79 11.75 -4.31
CA HIS A 80 21.96 11.49 -3.48
C HIS A 80 21.60 10.70 -2.21
N PRO A 81 22.42 9.71 -1.79
CA PRO A 81 22.14 8.87 -0.62
C PRO A 81 21.97 9.64 0.70
N GLU A 82 22.57 10.82 0.79
CA GLU A 82 22.57 11.69 1.97
C GLU A 82 21.43 12.71 1.96
N GLU A 83 20.71 12.83 0.85
CA GLU A 83 19.61 13.78 0.68
C GLU A 83 18.26 13.09 0.87
N ASP A 84 17.24 13.90 1.16
CA ASP A 84 15.86 13.46 1.15
C ASP A 84 15.48 12.96 -0.24
N ALA A 85 14.66 11.92 -0.28
CA ALA A 85 14.02 11.48 -1.50
C ALA A 85 12.92 12.47 -1.87
N GLU A 86 12.81 12.73 -3.17
CA GLU A 86 11.74 13.51 -3.77
C GLU A 86 10.62 12.56 -4.21
N ILE A 87 9.40 12.87 -3.80
CA ILE A 87 8.20 12.19 -4.26
C ILE A 87 7.41 13.19 -5.08
N LEU A 88 7.35 12.96 -6.38
CA LEU A 88 6.54 13.72 -7.33
C LEU A 88 5.17 13.06 -7.45
N ILE A 89 4.12 13.84 -7.27
CA ILE A 89 2.72 13.39 -7.29
C ILE A 89 2.05 14.02 -8.49
N PHE A 90 1.68 13.22 -9.49
CA PHE A 90 0.98 13.69 -10.68
C PHE A 90 -0.49 13.34 -10.61
N GLY A 91 -1.36 14.30 -10.91
CA GLY A 91 -2.80 14.08 -10.96
C GLY A 91 -3.59 15.39 -11.00
N PRO A 92 -4.93 15.33 -10.83
CA PRO A 92 -5.71 16.52 -10.54
C PRO A 92 -5.23 17.20 -9.24
N CYS A 93 -5.15 18.54 -9.22
CA CYS A 93 -4.60 19.30 -8.09
C CYS A 93 -5.14 18.87 -6.71
N TYR A 94 -6.45 18.71 -6.56
CA TYR A 94 -7.06 18.28 -5.31
C TYR A 94 -6.62 16.87 -4.86
N TYR A 95 -6.35 15.97 -5.79
CA TYR A 95 -5.85 14.62 -5.45
C TYR A 95 -4.37 14.67 -5.09
N GLN A 96 -3.60 15.58 -5.68
CA GLN A 96 -2.21 15.80 -5.28
C GLN A 96 -2.14 16.31 -3.83
N GLU A 97 -2.96 17.29 -3.47
CA GLU A 97 -3.06 17.83 -2.11
C GLU A 97 -3.43 16.73 -1.09
N ASP A 98 -4.46 15.93 -1.37
CA ASP A 98 -4.90 14.83 -0.49
C ASP A 98 -3.78 13.80 -0.27
N VAL A 99 -3.05 13.43 -1.33
CA VAL A 99 -1.96 12.45 -1.27
C VAL A 99 -0.72 13.02 -0.57
N SER A 100 -0.39 14.29 -0.82
CA SER A 100 0.69 15.00 -0.13
C SER A 100 0.43 15.06 1.38
N GLN A 101 -0.81 15.38 1.77
CA GLN A 101 -1.24 15.37 3.17
C GLN A 101 -1.22 13.96 3.77
N MET A 102 -1.65 12.94 3.02
CA MET A 102 -1.57 11.54 3.44
C MET A 102 -0.12 11.12 3.71
N ILE A 103 0.81 11.41 2.80
CA ILE A 103 2.24 11.09 2.97
C ILE A 103 2.80 11.80 4.19
N SER A 104 2.51 13.10 4.34
CA SER A 104 2.95 13.90 5.50
C SER A 104 2.45 13.32 6.83
N ASN A 105 1.20 12.86 6.88
CA ASN A 105 0.62 12.22 8.06
C ASN A 105 1.30 10.89 8.38
N LEU A 106 1.61 10.07 7.37
CA LEU A 106 2.31 8.81 7.56
C LEU A 106 3.75 9.03 8.06
N VAL A 107 4.48 9.99 7.49
CA VAL A 107 5.81 10.39 7.99
C VAL A 107 5.75 10.78 9.47
N ASN A 108 4.74 11.57 9.85
CA ASN A 108 4.54 11.97 11.25
C ASN A 108 4.25 10.79 12.18
N ASP A 109 3.50 9.77 11.74
CA ASP A 109 3.26 8.55 12.52
C ASP A 109 4.52 7.69 12.67
N TYR A 110 5.38 7.67 11.66
CA TYR A 110 6.62 6.89 11.67
C TYR A 110 7.77 7.55 12.44
N ARG A 111 7.80 8.89 12.56
CA ARG A 111 8.89 9.63 13.23
C ARG A 111 9.23 9.09 14.63
N PRO A 112 8.26 8.88 15.56
CA PRO A 112 8.57 8.33 16.88
C PRO A 112 9.14 6.91 16.83
N ARG A 113 8.83 6.13 15.78
CA ARG A 113 9.31 4.75 15.60
C ARG A 113 10.74 4.72 15.07
N MET A 114 11.15 5.72 14.29
CA MET A 114 12.56 5.87 13.88
C MET A 114 13.46 6.17 15.06
N ILE A 115 13.10 7.14 15.89
CA ILE A 115 13.89 7.53 17.07
C ILE A 115 14.10 6.31 17.99
N GLN A 116 13.03 5.53 18.23
CA GLN A 116 13.13 4.29 19.01
C GLN A 116 14.04 3.22 18.38
N ARG A 117 14.14 3.16 17.04
CA ARG A 117 15.06 2.24 16.36
C ARG A 117 16.51 2.71 16.41
N GLU A 118 16.75 4.01 16.40
CA GLU A 118 18.09 4.59 16.52
C GLU A 118 18.64 4.42 17.95
N ASP A 119 17.76 4.40 18.96
CA ASP A 119 18.11 4.12 20.35
C ASP A 119 18.37 2.62 20.65
N LEU A 120 17.98 1.73 19.74
CA LEU A 120 18.24 0.28 19.84
C LEU A 120 19.50 -0.05 19.02
N SER A 121 20.55 -0.52 19.70
CA SER A 121 21.79 -1.01 19.08
C SER A 121 21.51 -2.05 17.98
N PRO A 122 22.28 -2.06 16.87
CA PRO A 122 22.06 -2.96 15.71
C PRO A 122 22.27 -4.46 15.98
N GLU A 123 22.48 -4.87 17.24
CA GLU A 123 22.70 -6.27 17.60
C GLU A 123 21.40 -7.09 17.75
N ASP A 124 20.22 -6.45 17.77
CA ASP A 124 18.91 -7.13 17.95
C ASP A 124 18.05 -7.21 16.66
N GLU A 125 18.62 -6.96 15.48
CA GLU A 125 17.88 -6.83 14.21
C GLU A 125 17.30 -8.13 13.60
N THR A 126 17.27 -9.26 14.32
CA THR A 126 16.78 -10.52 13.72
C THR A 126 15.38 -10.97 14.16
N GLN A 127 14.66 -10.24 15.02
CA GLN A 127 13.41 -10.79 15.58
C GLN A 127 12.14 -9.91 15.47
N CYS A 128 12.21 -8.69 14.96
CA CYS A 128 11.03 -7.81 14.97
C CYS A 128 10.27 -7.68 13.63
N LEU A 129 10.71 -8.34 12.55
CA LEU A 129 10.04 -8.24 11.23
C LEU A 129 9.86 -9.56 10.47
N LEU A 130 10.02 -10.70 11.14
CA LEU A 130 9.82 -12.04 10.58
C LEU A 130 8.94 -12.89 11.49
N GLU A 131 7.68 -12.48 11.68
CA GLU A 131 6.62 -13.48 11.84
C GLU A 131 6.27 -13.98 10.44
N GLU A 132 6.97 -15.03 10.04
CA GLU A 132 6.62 -15.89 8.92
C GLU A 132 5.13 -16.25 9.00
N VAL A 133 4.36 -15.89 7.98
CA VAL A 133 3.08 -16.54 7.67
C VAL A 133 3.43 -17.99 7.33
N GLY A 134 3.35 -18.85 8.33
CA GLY A 134 3.48 -20.29 8.17
C GLY A 134 2.44 -20.79 7.18
N GLU A 135 2.94 -21.35 6.07
CA GLU A 135 2.17 -22.07 5.07
C GLU A 135 1.37 -23.22 5.71
N ALA A 136 0.09 -23.00 6.00
CA ALA A 136 -0.84 -24.08 6.26
C ALA A 136 -1.50 -24.49 4.94
N SER A 137 -0.82 -25.36 4.19
CA SER A 137 -1.44 -26.10 3.09
C SER A 137 -2.61 -26.94 3.62
N THR A 138 -3.78 -26.68 3.02
CA THR A 138 -4.98 -27.51 2.90
C THR A 138 -4.91 -28.90 3.54
N GLN A 139 -5.76 -29.16 4.54
CA GLN A 139 -6.52 -30.41 4.61
C GLN A 139 -7.96 -30.14 5.05
N LEU A 140 -8.87 -30.81 4.32
CA LEU A 140 -10.32 -30.68 4.30
C LEU A 140 -11.00 -30.94 5.66
N SER A 141 -12.13 -30.25 5.87
CA SER A 141 -13.04 -30.34 7.02
C SER A 141 -13.72 -31.73 7.18
N PRO A 142 -14.46 -32.01 8.28
CA PRO A 142 -15.80 -31.42 8.40
C PRO A 142 -16.21 -30.94 9.80
N VAL A 143 -16.94 -29.83 9.74
CA VAL A 143 -17.93 -29.30 10.69
C VAL A 143 -18.59 -30.37 11.57
N ARG A 144 -18.60 -30.14 12.89
CA ARG A 144 -19.59 -30.76 13.80
C ARG A 144 -20.36 -29.67 14.53
N VAL A 145 -21.59 -29.48 14.09
CA VAL A 145 -22.64 -28.70 14.74
C VAL A 145 -22.99 -29.38 16.06
N ALA A 146 -22.73 -28.74 17.19
CA ALA A 146 -23.26 -29.16 18.48
C ALA A 146 -24.67 -28.55 18.65
N LYS A 147 -25.65 -29.47 18.70
CA LYS A 147 -27.09 -29.23 18.74
C LYS A 147 -27.53 -28.42 19.96
N ALA A 148 -28.38 -27.43 19.71
CA ALA A 148 -29.29 -26.87 20.69
C ALA A 148 -30.17 -27.97 21.29
N GLN A 149 -30.23 -28.02 22.62
CA GLN A 149 -31.18 -28.84 23.35
C GLN A 149 -32.48 -28.05 23.50
N VAL A 150 -33.39 -28.23 22.55
CA VAL A 150 -34.82 -27.93 22.76
C VAL A 150 -35.46 -29.23 23.23
N GLU A 151 -35.87 -29.23 24.48
CA GLU A 151 -36.64 -30.29 25.12
C GLU A 151 -38.08 -30.24 24.58
N VAL A 152 -38.45 -31.22 23.75
CA VAL A 152 -39.83 -31.41 23.27
C VAL A 152 -40.38 -32.65 23.97
N ALA A 153 -41.40 -32.43 24.79
CA ALA A 153 -42.18 -33.47 25.45
C ALA A 153 -43.02 -34.27 24.45
N GLU A 154 -43.20 -35.56 24.77
CA GLU A 154 -43.77 -36.63 23.95
C GLU A 154 -45.29 -36.55 23.68
N PRO A 155 -45.78 -37.34 22.70
CA PRO A 155 -47.09 -37.16 22.07
C PRO A 155 -48.20 -38.03 22.69
N ALA A 156 -49.46 -37.59 22.53
CA ALA A 156 -50.64 -38.44 22.70
C ALA A 156 -51.64 -38.24 21.55
N THR A 157 -52.23 -39.36 21.16
CA THR A 157 -52.91 -39.71 19.91
C THR A 157 -54.37 -39.22 19.80
N GLN A 158 -54.73 -38.76 18.59
CA GLN A 158 -56.02 -38.78 17.84
C GLN A 158 -57.38 -38.55 18.55
N GLN A 159 -58.21 -37.65 18.00
CA GLN A 159 -59.34 -38.03 17.11
C GLN A 159 -60.11 -36.80 16.59
N ALA A 160 -60.62 -36.94 15.37
CA ALA A 160 -61.51 -36.00 14.68
C ALA A 160 -62.98 -36.15 15.15
N LEU A 161 -63.76 -35.06 15.15
CA LEU A 161 -65.18 -35.10 14.80
C LEU A 161 -65.70 -33.71 14.39
N MET A 162 -66.42 -33.67 13.27
CA MET A 162 -67.26 -32.57 12.80
C MET A 162 -68.45 -32.35 13.75
N GLU A 163 -68.82 -31.09 13.99
CA GLU A 163 -70.14 -30.50 13.67
C GLU A 163 -70.04 -28.96 13.74
#